data_AF-A0A1Y2SNB6-F1
#
_entry.id   AF-A0A1Y2SNB6-F1
#
_cell.length_a   1.000
_cell.length_b   1.000
_cell.length_c   1.000
_cell.angle_alpha   90.00
_cell.angle_beta   90.00
_cell.angle_gamma   90.00
#
_symmetry.space_group_name_H-M   'P 1'
#
loop_
_entity.id
_entity.type
_entity.pdbx_description
1 polymer ?
#
loop_
_entity_poly.entity_id
_entity_poly.type
_entity_poly.pdbx_seq_one_letter_code
_entity_poly.pdbx_strand_id
1 'polypeptide(L)' 'MNNNNAHALIGRTVCQLLETDSLICSKDVVATMTDIFNAEYQGVYDELCESYNQALLMLTRDAEHPRIIQ' A
#
# COMPACT_ATOMS: atom_id res chain seq x y z
N MET A 1 -3.21 -16.11 -7.18
CA MET A 1 -2.53 -15.28 -6.17
C MET A 1 -3.60 -14.57 -5.38
N ASN A 2 -3.61 -14.76 -4.05
CA ASN A 2 -4.60 -14.18 -3.17
C ASN A 2 -4.16 -12.75 -2.83
N ASN A 3 -4.85 -11.75 -3.36
CA ASN A 3 -4.48 -10.35 -3.15
C ASN A 3 -5.03 -9.77 -1.84
N ASN A 4 -5.64 -10.60 -0.97
CA ASN A 4 -6.30 -10.12 0.25
C ASN A 4 -5.33 -9.41 1.19
N ASN A 5 -4.11 -9.91 1.34
CA ASN A 5 -3.11 -9.29 2.23
C ASN A 5 -2.62 -7.94 1.69
N ALA A 6 -2.51 -7.81 0.36
CA ALA A 6 -2.17 -6.53 -0.28
C ALA A 6 -3.28 -5.49 -0.05
N HIS A 7 -4.55 -5.87 -0.24
CA HIS A 7 -5.69 -4.98 0.05
C HIS A 7 -5.79 -4.64 1.53
N ALA A 8 -5.53 -5.60 2.43
CA ALA A 8 -5.52 -5.36 3.87
C ALA A 8 -4.42 -4.37 4.28
N LEU A 9 -3.23 -4.48 3.69
CA LEU A 9 -2.12 -3.56 3.90
C LEU A 9 -2.46 -2.14 3.42
N ILE A 10 -3.04 -2.01 2.22
CA ILE A 10 -3.50 -0.71 1.70
C ILE A 10 -4.59 -0.13 2.61
N GLY A 11 -5.59 -0.93 3.00
CA GLY A 11 -6.67 -0.50 3.88
C GLY A 11 -6.17 0.00 5.23
N ARG A 12 -5.26 -0.73 5.87
CA ARG A 12 -4.62 -0.31 7.12
C ARG A 12 -3.85 1.00 6.97
N THR A 13 -3.12 1.15 5.87
CA THR A 13 -2.38 2.38 5.55
C THR A 13 -3.32 3.59 5.46
N VAL A 14 -4.44 3.43 4.75
CA VAL A 14 -5.45 4.49 4.62
C VAL A 14 -6.08 4.83 5.98
N CYS A 15 -6.38 3.83 6.81
CA CYS A 15 -6.88 4.07 8.16
C CYS A 15 -5.88 4.87 9.01
N GLN A 16 -4.59 4.56 8.96
CA GLN A 16 -3.57 5.32 9.70
C GLN A 16 -3.48 6.78 9.23
N LEU A 17 -3.54 7.01 7.93
CA LEU A 17 -3.54 8.38 7.38
C LEU A 17 -4.78 9.18 7.80
N LEU A 18 -5.95 8.52 7.90
CA LEU A 18 -7.18 9.14 8.40
C LEU A 18 -7.09 9.51 9.88
N GLU A 19 -6.47 8.65 10.70
CA GLU A 19 -6.26 8.93 12.13
C GLU A 19 -5.34 10.13 12.37
N THR A 20 -4.38 10.36 11.46
CA THR A 20 -3.42 11.46 11.57
C THR A 20 -3.83 12.73 10.82
N ASP A 21 -5.10 12.83 10.38
CA ASP A 21 -5.64 13.94 9.54
C ASP A 21 -4.71 14.29 8.36
N SER A 22 -4.06 13.26 7.82
CA SER A 22 -3.04 13.40 6.78
C SER A 22 -3.67 13.29 5.39
N LEU A 23 -3.04 13.93 4.42
CA LEU A 23 -3.51 13.90 3.04
C LEU A 23 -3.49 12.45 2.52
N ILE A 24 -4.61 11.98 1.97
CA ILE A 24 -4.67 10.68 1.31
C ILE A 24 -4.32 10.88 -0.16
N CYS A 25 -3.03 10.85 -0.48
CA CYS A 25 -2.54 10.81 -1.85
C CYS A 25 -1.63 9.60 -2.07
N SER A 26 -1.42 9.21 -3.33
CA SER A 26 -0.62 8.02 -3.68
C SER A 26 0.78 8.04 -3.07
N LYS A 27 1.42 9.22 -2.99
CA LYS A 27 2.73 9.39 -2.36
C LYS A 27 2.70 9.09 -0.87
N ASP A 28 1.71 9.62 -0.15
CA ASP A 28 1.61 9.47 1.31
C ASP A 28 1.17 8.06 1.70
N VAL A 29 0.31 7.44 0.88
CA VAL A 29 -0.05 6.02 1.00
C VAL A 29 1.19 5.15 0.80
N VAL A 30 1.99 5.35 -0.25
CA VAL A 30 3.20 4.53 -0.46
C VAL A 30 4.22 4.74 0.65
N ALA A 31 4.44 5.97 1.12
CA ALA A 31 5.36 6.26 2.21
C ALA A 31 4.95 5.55 3.50
N THR A 32 3.70 5.74 3.93
CA THR A 32 3.17 5.13 5.17
C THR A 32 3.14 3.60 5.08
N MET A 33 2.79 3.04 3.91
CA MET A 33 2.83 1.60 3.67
C MET A 33 4.26 1.04 3.78
N THR A 34 5.25 1.79 3.30
CA THR A 34 6.67 1.43 3.42
C THR A 34 7.11 1.42 4.87
N ASP A 35 6.66 2.39 5.67
CA ASP A 35 6.96 2.45 7.10
C ASP A 35 6.36 1.26 7.87
N ILE A 36 5.09 0.91 7.59
CA ILE A 36 4.46 -0.29 8.15
C ILE A 36 5.25 -1.55 7.78
N PHE A 37 5.59 -1.71 6.49
CA PHE A 37 6.35 -2.87 6.03
C PHE A 37 7.72 -2.96 6.71
N ASN A 38 8.47 -1.86 6.78
CA ASN A 38 9.79 -1.84 7.41
C ASN A 38 9.73 -2.12 8.92
N ALA A 39 8.66 -1.71 9.61
CA ALA A 39 8.47 -1.99 11.03
C ALA A 39 8.19 -3.48 11.29
N GLU A 40 7.59 -4.19 10.33
CA GLU A 40 7.20 -5.60 10.45
C GLU A 40 8.21 -6.55 9.81
N TYR A 41 9.04 -6.04 8.89
CA TYR A 41 10.02 -6.83 8.16
C TYR A 41 11.15 -7.33 9.09
N GLN A 42 11.27 -8.65 9.19
CA GLN A 42 12.26 -9.30 10.05
C GLN A 42 13.58 -9.66 9.33
N GLY A 43 13.82 -9.13 8.13
CA GLY A 43 15.04 -9.43 7.36
C GLY A 43 14.98 -10.70 6.51
N VAL A 44 13.84 -11.39 6.48
CA VAL A 44 13.63 -12.61 5.68
C VAL A 44 12.53 -12.34 4.65
N TYR A 45 12.77 -12.76 3.41
CA TYR A 45 11.75 -12.65 2.36
C TYR A 45 10.62 -13.65 2.62
N ASP A 46 9.42 -13.15 2.86
CA ASP A 46 8.24 -13.94 3.23
C ASP A 46 6.94 -13.38 2.61
N GLU A 47 5.79 -13.82 3.15
CA GLU A 47 4.45 -13.39 2.73
C GLU A 47 4.23 -11.87 2.87
N LEU A 48 4.93 -11.19 3.79
CA LEU A 48 4.86 -9.73 3.93
C LEU A 48 5.53 -9.05 2.73
N CYS A 49 6.67 -9.57 2.27
CA CYS A 49 7.33 -9.06 1.07
C CYS A 49 6.45 -9.21 -0.17
N GLU A 50 5.79 -10.37 -0.33
CA GLU A 50 4.88 -10.59 -1.45
C GLU A 50 3.68 -9.63 -1.38
N SER A 51 3.09 -9.46 -0.20
CA SER A 51 1.94 -8.57 0.03
C SER A 51 2.28 -7.11 -0.26
N TYR A 52 3.46 -6.66 0.20
CA TYR A 52 3.98 -5.31 -0.08
C TYR A 52 4.21 -5.09 -1.57
N ASN A 53 4.87 -6.04 -2.25
CA ASN A 53 5.13 -5.94 -3.69
C ASN A 53 3.84 -5.89 -4.52
N GLN A 54 2.84 -6.70 -4.17
CA GLN A 54 1.53 -6.65 -4.83
C GLN A 54 0.79 -5.33 -4.55
N ALA A 55 0.82 -4.84 -3.32
CA ALA A 55 0.21 -3.55 -2.98
C ALA A 55 0.86 -2.39 -3.76
N LEU A 56 2.19 -2.40 -3.88
CA LEU A 56 2.93 -1.41 -4.66
C LEU A 56 2.55 -1.46 -6.15
N LEU A 57 2.41 -2.67 -6.71
CA LEU A 57 1.96 -2.86 -8.09
C LEU A 57 0.54 -2.33 -8.32
N MET A 58 -0.36 -2.51 -7.36
CA MET A 58 -1.73 -1.98 -7.45
C MET A 58 -1.75 -0.45 -7.47
N LEU A 59 -1.02 0.18 -6.54
CA LEU A 59 -0.95 1.63 -6.41
C LEU A 59 -0.26 2.31 -7.60
N THR A 60 0.65 1.61 -8.28
CA THR A 60 1.41 2.13 -9.43
C THR A 60 0.75 1.82 -10.77
N ARG A 61 0.03 0.69 -10.92
CA ARG A 61 -0.70 0.37 -12.16
C ARG A 61 -1.88 1.28 -12.44
N ASP A 62 -2.59 1.75 -11.42
CA ASP A 62 -3.67 2.73 -11.60
C ASP A 62 -3.13 4.13 -12.01
N ALA A 63 -1.83 4.42 -11.79
CA ALA A 63 -1.22 5.68 -12.21
C ALA A 63 -0.95 5.76 -13.73
N GLU A 64 -0.81 4.61 -14.42
CA GLU A 64 -0.61 4.56 -15.88
C GLU A 64 -1.92 4.49 -16.68
N HIS A 65 -3.06 4.34 -16.01
CA HIS A 65 -4.38 4.38 -16.64
C HIS A 65 -5.29 5.34 -15.85
N PRO A 66 -5.11 6.67 -15.98
CA PRO A 66 -6.05 7.61 -15.41
C PRO A 66 -7.42 7.27 -15.98
N ARG A 67 -8.35 6.85 -15.11
CA ARG A 67 -9.77 6.80 -15.47
C ARG A 67 -10.16 8.22 -15.82
N ILE A 68 -10.14 8.55 -17.11
CA ILE A 68 -10.86 9.68 -17.65
C ILE A 68 -12.33 9.34 -17.37
N ILE A 69 -12.87 9.92 -16.31
CA ILE A 69 -14.31 9.96 -16.10
C ILE A 69 -14.83 10.84 -17.24
N GLN A 70 -15.31 10.20 -18.31
CA GLN A 70 -16.06 10.84 -19.39
C GLN A 70 -17.53 10.94 -18.98
#